data_AF-A0AAW4BRF7-F1
#
_entry.id   AF-A0AAW4BRF7-F1
#
_cell.length_a   1.000
_cell.length_b   1.000
_cell.length_c   1.000
_cell.angle_alpha   90.00
_cell.angle_beta   90.00
_cell.angle_gamma   90.00
#
_symmetry.space_group_name_H-M   'P 1'
#
loop_
_entity.id
_entity.type
_entity.pdbx_description
1 polymer ?
#
loop_
_entity_poly.entity_id
_entity_poly.type
_entity_poly.pdbx_seq_one_letter_code
_entity_poly.pdbx_strand_id
1 'polypeptide(L)'
;GVFHLSPAHYFTFDLKTKTATQPECWWQPVIDTNENISFDEAVSKLRTLFLDSVRLHLRSDVPLGIALSGGIDSSAVVSAVRYLEPSLPIKTFSYIASDSRISEEKWVDVLNEKMVAIAHKVVANQDE
;
A
#
# COMPACT_ATOMS: atom_id res chain seq x y z
N GLY A 1 -13.14 -22.78 20.26
CA GLY A 1 -13.06 -22.76 18.79
C GLY A 1 -12.87 -21.32 18.36
N VAL A 2 -11.85 -21.05 17.58
CA VAL A 2 -11.60 -19.73 16.94
C VAL A 2 -11.83 -19.94 15.46
N PHE A 3 -12.70 -19.12 14.86
CA PHE A 3 -13.05 -19.20 13.46
C PHE A 3 -12.82 -17.84 12.82
N HIS A 4 -12.45 -17.86 11.54
CA HIS A 4 -12.19 -16.65 10.77
C HIS A 4 -13.35 -16.42 9.79
N LEU A 5 -13.84 -15.18 9.72
CA LEU A 5 -14.83 -14.78 8.73
C LEU A 5 -14.11 -14.58 7.38
N SER A 6 -14.65 -15.14 6.31
CA SER A 6 -14.10 -14.93 4.97
C SER A 6 -14.09 -13.44 4.60
N PRO A 7 -13.10 -12.96 3.82
CA PRO A 7 -13.09 -11.60 3.31
C PRO A 7 -14.41 -11.25 2.61
N ALA A 8 -14.84 -9.99 2.75
CA ALA A 8 -16.08 -9.48 2.18
C ALA A 8 -17.36 -10.25 2.54
N HIS A 9 -17.36 -10.97 3.67
CA HIS A 9 -18.56 -11.57 4.23
C HIS A 9 -19.02 -10.83 5.49
N TYR A 10 -20.30 -10.93 5.79
CA TYR A 10 -20.89 -10.50 7.05
C TYR A 10 -21.87 -11.57 7.55
N PHE A 11 -22.19 -11.57 8.83
CA PHE A 11 -23.29 -12.34 9.40
C PHE A 11 -23.91 -11.53 10.54
N THR A 12 -25.16 -11.86 10.88
CA THR A 12 -25.86 -11.23 12.00
C THR A 12 -25.85 -12.19 13.18
N PHE A 13 -25.48 -11.66 14.35
CA PHE A 13 -25.51 -12.41 15.61
C PHE A 13 -26.62 -11.86 16.51
N ASP A 14 -27.60 -12.70 16.86
CA ASP A 14 -28.63 -12.34 17.81
C ASP A 14 -28.13 -12.59 19.24
N LEU A 15 -28.05 -11.51 20.03
CA LEU A 15 -27.55 -11.54 21.40
C LEU A 15 -28.52 -12.21 22.40
N LYS A 16 -29.82 -12.25 22.10
CA LYS A 16 -30.84 -12.87 22.96
C LYS A 16 -30.86 -14.38 22.76
N THR A 17 -30.93 -14.84 21.52
CA THR A 17 -30.97 -16.27 21.19
C THR A 17 -29.58 -16.90 21.16
N LYS A 18 -28.53 -16.08 21.11
CA LYS A 18 -27.12 -16.50 20.96
C LYS A 18 -26.88 -17.31 19.68
N THR A 19 -27.57 -16.93 18.60
CA THR A 19 -27.48 -17.60 17.30
C THR A 19 -26.92 -16.66 16.24
N ALA A 20 -26.12 -17.21 15.33
CA ALA A 20 -25.61 -16.51 14.15
C ALA A 20 -26.37 -16.93 12.90
N THR A 21 -26.55 -16.01 11.95
CA THR A 21 -26.91 -16.37 10.57
C THR A 21 -25.72 -17.02 9.87
N GLN A 22 -25.97 -17.64 8.71
CA GLN A 22 -24.87 -18.03 7.82
C GLN A 22 -24.17 -16.78 7.28
N PRO A 23 -22.84 -16.81 7.09
CA PRO A 23 -22.12 -15.72 6.44
C PRO A 23 -22.59 -15.48 5.00
N GLU A 24 -22.79 -14.22 4.65
CA GLU A 24 -23.18 -13.79 3.31
C GLU A 24 -22.08 -12.90 2.71
N CYS A 25 -21.69 -13.18 1.46
CA CYS A 25 -20.76 -12.35 0.71
C CYS A 25 -21.47 -11.07 0.26
N TRP A 26 -20.97 -9.90 0.66
CA TRP A 26 -21.55 -8.61 0.26
C TRP A 26 -20.82 -7.95 -0.90
N TRP A 27 -19.58 -8.36 -1.20
CA TRP A 27 -18.79 -7.81 -2.29
C TRP A 27 -17.78 -8.81 -2.86
N GLN A 28 -17.54 -8.72 -4.17
CA GLN A 28 -16.45 -9.40 -4.85
C GLN A 28 -15.96 -8.52 -6.02
N PRO A 29 -14.67 -8.59 -6.38
CA PRO A 29 -14.18 -7.86 -7.53
C PRO A 29 -14.80 -8.42 -8.81
N VAL A 30 -15.36 -7.54 -9.64
CA VAL A 30 -15.78 -7.89 -11.01
C VAL A 30 -14.57 -7.69 -11.92
N ILE A 31 -14.05 -8.79 -12.47
CA ILE A 31 -12.94 -8.74 -13.42
C ILE A 31 -13.53 -8.64 -14.83
N ASP A 32 -13.59 -7.41 -15.33
CA ASP A 32 -14.01 -7.11 -16.70
C ASP A 32 -12.80 -6.59 -17.50
N THR A 33 -12.41 -7.34 -18.53
CA THR A 33 -11.24 -7.01 -19.35
C THR A 33 -11.67 -6.22 -20.56
N ASN A 34 -11.26 -4.95 -20.64
CA ASN A 34 -11.49 -4.14 -21.83
C ASN A 34 -10.34 -4.34 -22.83
N GLU A 35 -10.55 -5.19 -23.83
CA GLU A 35 -9.57 -5.44 -24.89
C GLU A 35 -9.44 -4.28 -25.91
N ASN A 36 -10.38 -3.33 -25.89
CA ASN A 36 -10.43 -2.21 -26.83
C ASN A 36 -9.75 -0.93 -26.33
N ILE A 37 -9.17 -0.94 -25.12
CA ILE A 37 -8.47 0.23 -24.58
C ILE A 37 -7.09 0.37 -25.23
N SER A 38 -6.74 1.59 -25.66
CA SER A 38 -5.38 1.86 -26.12
C SER A 38 -4.39 1.88 -24.96
N PHE A 39 -3.10 1.69 -25.25
CA PHE A 39 -2.05 1.75 -24.23
C PHE A 39 -2.03 3.10 -23.50
N ASP A 40 -2.13 4.22 -24.23
CA ASP A 40 -2.07 5.57 -23.65
C ASP A 40 -3.29 5.85 -22.74
N GLU A 41 -4.47 5.40 -23.15
CA GLU A 41 -5.68 5.47 -22.31
C GLU A 41 -5.53 4.62 -21.05
N ALA A 42 -4.96 3.41 -21.16
CA ALA A 42 -4.72 2.54 -20.02
C ALA A 42 -3.72 3.17 -19.03
N VAL A 43 -2.63 3.77 -19.54
CA VAL A 43 -1.64 4.49 -18.72
C VAL A 43 -2.30 5.67 -17.98
N SER A 44 -3.08 6.49 -18.68
CA SER A 44 -3.76 7.64 -18.09
C SER A 44 -4.79 7.22 -17.03
N LYS A 45 -5.57 6.17 -17.33
CA LYS A 45 -6.59 5.61 -16.43
C LYS A 45 -5.95 5.01 -15.19
N LEU A 46 -4.87 4.22 -15.35
CA LEU A 46 -4.12 3.66 -14.23
C LEU A 46 -3.57 4.77 -13.34
N ARG A 47 -2.94 5.79 -13.93
CA ARG A 47 -2.39 6.92 -13.18
C ARG A 47 -3.48 7.62 -12.36
N THR A 48 -4.63 7.87 -12.97
CA THR A 48 -5.77 8.52 -12.29
C THR A 48 -6.25 7.69 -11.11
N LEU A 49 -6.57 6.41 -11.34
CA LEU A 49 -7.06 5.50 -10.31
C LEU A 49 -6.04 5.29 -9.17
N PHE A 50 -4.75 5.20 -9.52
CA PHE A 50 -3.68 5.04 -8.55
C PHE A 50 -3.54 6.29 -7.68
N LEU A 51 -3.50 7.48 -8.28
CA LEU A 51 -3.42 8.74 -7.54
C LEU A 51 -4.64 8.95 -6.66
N ASP A 52 -5.85 8.60 -7.13
CA ASP A 52 -7.06 8.66 -6.31
C ASP A 52 -7.01 7.70 -5.13
N SER A 53 -6.54 6.46 -5.34
CA SER A 53 -6.34 5.50 -4.26
C SER A 53 -5.38 6.04 -3.20
N VAL A 54 -4.21 6.55 -3.61
CA VAL A 54 -3.23 7.13 -2.69
C VAL A 54 -3.83 8.33 -1.95
N ARG A 55 -4.49 9.26 -2.65
CA ARG A 55 -5.15 10.43 -2.06
C ARG A 55 -6.17 10.06 -0.98
N LEU A 56 -6.94 8.98 -1.16
CA LEU A 56 -7.88 8.50 -0.14
C LEU A 56 -7.16 8.01 1.12
N HIS A 57 -6.01 7.35 0.97
CA HIS A 57 -5.20 6.87 2.09
C HIS A 57 -4.40 7.97 2.80
N LEU A 58 -4.28 9.16 2.21
CA LEU A 58 -3.66 10.33 2.86
C LEU A 58 -4.57 11.01 3.90
N ARG A 59 -5.84 10.59 4.04
CA ARG A 59 -6.77 11.09 5.05
C ARG A 59 -6.44 10.49 6.42
N SER A 60 -5.38 11.00 7.05
CA SER A 60 -4.94 10.58 8.37
C SER A 60 -4.89 11.77 9.34
N ASP A 61 -5.34 11.54 10.57
CA ASP A 61 -5.20 12.44 11.71
C ASP A 61 -3.87 12.26 12.46
N VAL A 62 -3.05 11.29 12.04
CA VAL A 62 -1.73 10.99 12.59
C VAL A 62 -0.64 11.13 11.52
N PRO A 63 0.64 11.27 11.91
CA PRO A 63 1.74 11.35 10.95
C PRO A 63 1.84 10.10 10.06
N LEU A 64 2.08 10.31 8.77
CA LEU A 64 2.23 9.24 7.78
C LEU A 64 3.65 8.66 7.80
N GLY A 65 3.74 7.33 7.74
CA GLY A 65 4.96 6.59 7.44
C GLY A 65 4.73 5.68 6.23
N ILE A 66 5.73 5.57 5.35
CA ILE A 66 5.63 4.76 4.13
C ILE A 66 6.76 3.71 4.15
N ALA A 67 6.39 2.44 4.00
CA ALA A 67 7.37 1.38 3.76
C ALA A 67 7.98 1.57 2.37
N LEU A 68 9.31 1.65 2.31
CA LEU A 68 10.04 1.85 1.07
C LEU A 68 11.06 0.73 0.88
N SER A 69 10.92 0.00 -0.22
CA SER A 69 11.97 -0.88 -0.76
C SER A 69 12.63 -0.22 -1.98
N GLY A 70 13.55 -0.91 -2.65
CA GLY A 70 14.11 -0.44 -3.92
C GLY A 70 13.23 -0.70 -5.14
N GLY A 71 12.06 -1.31 -4.95
CA GLY A 71 11.15 -1.70 -6.03
C GLY A 71 10.29 -0.57 -6.57
N ILE A 72 9.70 -0.80 -7.76
CA ILE A 72 8.84 0.18 -8.43
C ILE A 72 7.54 0.44 -7.66
N ASP A 73 6.98 -0.55 -6.99
CA ASP A 73 5.67 -0.45 -6.34
C ASP A 73 5.68 0.54 -5.16
N SER A 74 6.57 0.35 -4.19
CA SER A 74 6.72 1.29 -3.08
C SER A 74 7.22 2.65 -3.56
N SER A 75 8.08 2.66 -4.59
CA SER A 75 8.57 3.91 -5.19
C SER A 75 7.45 4.73 -5.82
N ALA A 76 6.51 4.06 -6.49
CA ALA A 76 5.34 4.70 -7.07
C ALA A 76 4.45 5.31 -5.99
N VAL A 77 4.26 4.63 -4.85
CA VAL A 77 3.48 5.16 -3.72
C VAL A 77 4.14 6.40 -3.15
N VAL A 78 5.42 6.38 -2.80
CA VAL A 78 6.14 7.55 -2.27
C VAL A 78 6.10 8.72 -3.27
N SER A 79 6.31 8.43 -4.55
CA SER A 79 6.25 9.44 -5.62
C SER A 79 4.85 10.04 -5.75
N ALA A 80 3.79 9.24 -5.65
CA ALA A 80 2.41 9.69 -5.69
C ALA A 80 2.07 10.57 -4.48
N VAL A 81 2.53 10.20 -3.28
CA VAL A 81 2.35 11.04 -2.09
C VAL A 81 3.01 12.40 -2.29
N ARG A 82 4.28 12.43 -2.73
CA ARG A 82 4.98 13.70 -3.00
C ARG A 82 4.30 14.53 -4.11
N TYR A 83 3.77 13.87 -5.14
CA TYR A 83 3.04 14.54 -6.22
C TYR A 83 1.73 15.17 -5.74
N LEU A 84 0.96 14.45 -4.92
CA LEU A 84 -0.34 14.90 -4.41
C LEU A 84 -0.20 15.95 -3.31
N GLU A 85 0.79 15.80 -2.43
CA GLU A 85 1.03 16.68 -1.28
C GLU A 85 2.50 17.14 -1.25
N PRO A 86 2.89 18.13 -2.08
CA PRO A 86 4.28 18.54 -2.26
C PRO A 86 4.98 19.01 -0.99
N SER A 87 4.25 19.53 -0.01
CA SER A 87 4.77 20.05 1.26
C SER A 87 4.69 19.05 2.42
N LEU A 88 4.05 17.89 2.24
CA LEU A 88 3.89 16.92 3.31
C LEU A 88 5.26 16.36 3.73
N PRO A 89 5.60 16.33 5.04
CA PRO A 89 6.79 15.64 5.51
C PRO A 89 6.64 14.14 5.35
N ILE A 90 7.30 13.56 4.33
CA ILE A 90 7.27 12.12 4.07
C ILE A 90 8.34 11.44 4.92
N LYS A 91 7.95 10.47 5.74
CA LYS A 91 8.87 9.57 6.44
C LYS A 91 8.86 8.20 5.78
N THR A 92 10.01 7.72 5.37
CA THR A 92 10.16 6.40 4.74
C THR A 92 10.87 5.44 5.68
N PHE A 93 10.46 4.18 5.64
CA PHE A 93 11.04 3.12 6.47
C PHE A 93 11.48 1.97 5.58
N SER A 94 12.77 1.64 5.64
CA SER A 94 13.39 0.66 4.76
C SER A 94 14.16 -0.38 5.54
N TYR A 95 13.95 -1.64 5.17
CA TYR A 95 14.83 -2.72 5.57
C TYR A 95 16.03 -2.78 4.61
N ILE A 96 17.23 -2.83 5.17
CA ILE A 96 18.49 -2.94 4.41
C ILE A 96 19.15 -4.27 4.73
N ALA A 97 19.34 -5.09 3.69
CA ALA A 97 20.06 -6.34 3.82
C ALA A 97 21.57 -6.06 4.02
N SER A 98 22.20 -6.83 4.92
CA SER A 98 23.65 -6.78 5.14
C SER A 98 24.46 -7.36 3.96
N ASP A 99 23.88 -8.30 3.21
CA ASP A 99 24.46 -8.84 1.99
C ASP A 99 24.22 -7.90 0.80
N SER A 100 25.30 -7.31 0.29
CA SER A 100 25.27 -6.35 -0.81
C SER A 100 24.71 -6.91 -2.12
N ARG A 101 24.67 -8.23 -2.31
CA ARG A 101 24.12 -8.88 -3.50
C ARG A 101 22.60 -8.76 -3.59
N ILE A 102 21.93 -8.61 -2.44
CA ILE A 102 20.48 -8.50 -2.33
C ILE A 102 20.04 -7.17 -1.73
N SER A 103 20.98 -6.29 -1.37
CA SER A 103 20.66 -4.98 -0.80
C SER A 103 20.07 -4.06 -1.86
N GLU A 104 18.90 -3.52 -1.54
CA GLU A 104 18.19 -2.55 -2.36
C GLU A 104 18.50 -1.09 -1.97
N GLU A 105 19.42 -0.89 -1.02
CA GLU A 105 19.71 0.40 -0.39
C GLU A 105 19.97 1.52 -1.40
N LYS A 106 20.74 1.22 -2.45
CA LYS A 106 21.06 2.18 -3.51
C LYS A 106 19.79 2.80 -4.11
N TRP A 107 18.76 2.00 -4.35
CA TRP A 107 17.52 2.46 -4.99
C TRP A 107 16.63 3.21 -4.00
N VAL A 108 16.61 2.76 -2.74
CA VAL A 108 15.98 3.47 -1.62
C VAL A 108 16.55 4.88 -1.49
N ASP A 109 17.86 5.03 -1.56
CA ASP A 109 18.55 6.33 -1.43
C ASP A 109 18.22 7.27 -2.57
N VAL A 110 18.31 6.79 -3.81
CA VAL A 110 17.95 7.58 -5.00
C VAL A 110 16.54 8.16 -4.87
N LEU A 111 15.58 7.36 -4.38
CA LEU A 111 14.22 7.84 -4.21
C LEU A 111 14.08 8.83 -3.06
N ASN A 112 14.66 8.53 -1.89
CA ASN A 112 14.58 9.40 -0.72
C ASN A 112 15.18 10.77 -1.00
N GLU A 113 16.33 10.83 -1.67
CA GLU A 113 16.97 12.07 -2.10
C GLU A 113 16.06 12.86 -3.05
N LYS A 114 15.53 12.19 -4.10
CA LYS A 114 14.68 12.83 -5.10
C LYS A 114 13.37 13.35 -4.53
N MET A 115 12.79 12.64 -3.56
CA MET A 115 11.51 12.99 -2.93
C MET A 115 11.68 13.86 -1.69
N VAL A 116 12.91 14.18 -1.29
CA VAL A 116 13.24 14.92 -0.07
C VAL A 116 12.52 14.28 1.13
N ALA A 117 12.61 12.96 1.23
CA ALA A 117 11.98 12.17 2.29
C ALA A 117 12.92 12.03 3.49
N ILE A 118 12.34 11.96 4.68
CA ILE A 118 13.05 11.68 5.93
C ILE A 118 13.22 10.16 6.02
N ALA A 119 14.41 9.68 5.68
CA ALA A 119 14.70 8.25 5.58
C ALA A 119 15.02 7.63 6.95
N HIS A 120 14.37 6.51 7.25
CA HIS A 120 14.67 5.64 8.37
C HIS A 120 15.05 4.24 7.83
N LYS A 121 16.31 3.87 7.98
CA LYS A 121 16.83 2.58 7.53
C LYS A 121 17.12 1.68 8.72
N VAL A 122 16.75 0.41 8.61
CA VAL A 122 17.02 -0.62 9.61
C VAL A 122 17.77 -1.77 8.94
N VAL A 123 18.93 -2.11 9.48
CA VAL A 123 19.68 -3.32 9.10
C VAL A 123 19.30 -4.41 10.08
N ALA A 124 18.72 -5.53 9.60
CA ALA A 124 18.52 -6.67 10.48
C ALA A 124 19.83 -7.46 10.57
N ASN A 125 20.29 -7.67 11.80
CA ASN A 125 21.35 -8.61 12.10
C ASN A 125 20.69 -9.96 12.38
N GLN A 126 21.29 -11.06 11.94
CA GLN A 126 20.75 -12.42 12.17
C GLN A 126 20.73 -12.83 13.66
N ASP A 127 21.30 -11.99 14.54
CA ASP A 127 21.45 -12.24 15.97
C ASP A 127 20.39 -11.52 16.84
N GLU A 128 19.37 -10.87 16.24
CA GLU A 128 18.20 -10.29 16.91
C GLU A 128 16.87 -10.93 16.46
#